data_AF-A0A066XXT1-F1
#
_entry.id   AF-A0A066XXT1-F1
#
_cell.length_a   1.000
_cell.length_b   1.000
_cell.length_c   1.000
_cell.angle_alpha   90.00
_cell.angle_beta   90.00
_cell.angle_gamma   90.00
#
_symmetry.space_group_name_H-M   'P 1'
#
loop_
_entity.id
_entity.type
_entity.pdbx_description
1 polymer ?
#
loop_
_entity_poly.entity_id
_entity_poly.type
_entity_poly.pdbx_seq_one_letter_code
_entity_poly.pdbx_strand_id
1 'polypeptide(L)'
;MMGEEDKIVEFHRSLPQICDSTFPLRAPGADKGPTLHTVLEIWPDASKDLFYYLQWQMKSPYFDMQGPMPKEIRQFEKELILPWVYAEYHNRSLSGEISFIKEIQIHPDHHKPRTHGNRYALKIFEQRRVPKLAEMSFKKEFEGNRRTTHPRIVPLLSAFRHKSIFYFIFPWANGGSLQELWENCPTSHGSPGKDVPWYSDRWMADQCYGIADAVAAVHGYRDHTQSDAPPSEAQLHHDIKPENIVCYKDQETSSYTLKLTDFGLSEALERGASLRQDQAVKSKTYRPPEADIPGSYIGHTWDVWCLGCLYLDFITWVLLGWTELNNFGEMRLAEVDDANNDHVQNPVLEDVFFWKRRERNVWRWFSRSSQRVVVEIKPSVTSVSFVDPVQGPQARPANIEVQHISKLRNHPECNGFLRELIDYVDKEMLVINSRARTTSDKVRDALRAMGAC
;
A
#
# COMPACT_ATOMS: atom_id res chain seq x y z
N MET A 1 32.45 -10.93 18.05
CA MET A 1 31.04 -11.32 17.81
C MET A 1 30.19 -10.06 17.92
N MET A 2 30.01 -9.35 16.81
CA MET A 2 28.99 -8.32 16.63
C MET A 2 28.13 -8.89 15.51
N GLY A 3 26.87 -9.23 15.78
CA GLY A 3 26.12 -10.01 14.79
C GLY A 3 24.65 -10.30 15.08
N GLU A 4 24.15 -10.09 16.28
CA GLU A 4 22.71 -10.11 16.53
C GLU A 4 22.28 -8.74 17.05
N GLU A 5 21.11 -8.28 16.64
CA GLU A 5 20.50 -7.07 17.18
C GLU A 5 20.41 -7.25 18.71
N ASP A 6 21.25 -6.54 19.47
CA ASP A 6 21.29 -6.62 20.93
C ASP A 6 19.88 -6.30 21.47
N LYS A 7 19.15 -7.36 21.87
CA LYS A 7 17.86 -7.21 22.55
C LYS A 7 18.13 -6.71 23.96
N ILE A 8 17.33 -5.77 24.44
CA ILE A 8 17.42 -5.36 25.85
C ILE A 8 16.90 -6.51 26.71
N VAL A 9 17.77 -7.10 27.54
CA VAL A 9 17.43 -8.25 28.40
C VAL A 9 17.09 -7.79 29.82
N GLU A 10 17.75 -6.77 30.35
CA GLU A 10 17.52 -6.25 31.71
C GLU A 10 17.63 -4.71 31.74
N PHE A 11 16.69 -4.05 32.43
CA PHE A 11 16.64 -2.59 32.61
C PHE A 11 16.81 -2.23 34.09
N HIS A 12 17.73 -1.31 34.40
CA HIS A 12 18.05 -0.90 35.78
C HIS A 12 17.72 0.58 35.99
N ARG A 13 16.74 0.88 36.85
CA ARG A 13 16.42 2.25 37.27
C ARG A 13 17.38 2.68 38.39
N SER A 14 18.28 3.63 38.13
CA SER A 14 19.14 4.22 39.17
C SER A 14 18.69 5.62 39.58
N LEU A 15 19.10 6.03 40.78
CA LEU A 15 18.70 7.23 41.53
C LEU A 15 18.87 8.57 40.75
N PRO A 16 18.17 9.66 41.15
CA PRO A 16 17.83 10.81 40.30
C PRO A 16 18.98 11.75 39.87
N GLN A 17 20.25 11.35 40.01
CA GLN A 17 21.41 12.19 39.66
C GLN A 17 22.01 11.90 38.28
N ILE A 18 21.73 10.74 37.67
CA ILE A 18 22.23 10.40 36.32
C ILE A 18 21.05 9.88 35.49
N CYS A 19 20.80 10.53 34.36
CA CYS A 19 19.75 10.14 33.40
C CYS A 19 20.36 9.81 32.04
N ASP A 20 19.68 9.01 31.23
CA ASP A 20 20.13 8.55 29.89
C ASP A 20 20.59 9.70 28.98
N SER A 21 19.99 10.90 29.13
CA SER A 21 20.40 12.10 28.38
C SER A 21 21.80 12.62 28.71
N THR A 22 22.42 12.11 29.78
CA THR A 22 23.79 12.45 30.19
C THR A 22 24.84 11.66 29.40
N PHE A 23 24.43 10.61 28.69
CA PHE A 23 25.32 9.75 27.90
C PHE A 23 25.27 10.08 26.39
N PRO A 24 26.34 9.78 25.63
CA PRO A 24 27.65 9.37 26.11
C PRO A 24 28.41 10.55 26.74
N LEU A 25 29.20 10.25 27.77
CA LEU A 25 30.22 11.15 28.27
C LEU A 25 31.35 11.19 27.23
N ARG A 26 31.68 12.41 26.75
CA ARG A 26 32.74 12.63 25.76
C ARG A 26 34.10 12.82 26.44
N ALA A 27 35.15 12.39 25.75
CA ALA A 27 36.52 12.53 26.22
C ALA A 27 36.95 14.01 26.37
N PRO A 28 37.94 14.31 27.23
CA PRO A 28 38.49 15.66 27.39
C PRO A 28 38.99 16.22 26.05
N GLY A 29 38.58 17.44 25.69
CA GLY A 29 38.99 18.12 24.46
C GLY A 29 38.02 18.02 23.27
N ALA A 30 36.90 17.31 23.41
CA ALA A 30 35.80 17.34 22.44
C ALA A 30 34.72 18.35 22.89
N ASP A 31 34.39 19.33 22.05
CA ASP A 31 33.51 20.46 22.39
C ASP A 31 32.17 20.10 23.05
N LYS A 32 31.84 20.90 24.07
CA LYS A 32 30.57 21.15 24.78
C LYS A 32 29.72 19.92 25.15
N GLY A 33 29.91 19.42 26.38
CA GLY A 33 28.99 18.53 27.09
C GLY A 33 29.36 18.43 28.58
N PRO A 34 28.45 18.02 29.48
CA PRO A 34 28.76 17.86 30.89
C PRO A 34 29.80 16.75 31.07
N THR A 35 30.98 17.13 31.55
CA THR A 35 32.07 16.19 31.76
C THR A 35 32.01 15.65 33.19
N LEU A 36 31.84 14.34 33.31
CA LEU A 36 32.12 13.58 34.54
C LEU A 36 33.67 13.45 34.73
N HIS A 37 34.39 14.55 34.46
CA HIS A 37 35.85 14.63 34.31
C HIS A 37 36.55 14.19 35.58
N THR A 38 36.02 14.62 36.72
CA THR A 38 36.64 14.43 38.03
C THR A 38 36.60 12.98 38.50
N VAL A 39 35.64 12.17 38.05
CA VAL A 39 35.54 10.75 38.46
C VAL A 39 36.36 9.86 37.53
N LEU A 40 36.40 10.18 36.23
CA LEU A 40 37.11 9.35 35.26
C LEU A 40 38.63 9.60 35.27
N GLU A 41 39.12 10.79 35.66
CA GLU A 41 40.57 11.06 35.77
C GLU A 41 41.31 10.06 36.66
N ILE A 42 40.67 9.68 37.78
CA ILE A 42 41.21 8.75 38.78
C ILE A 42 41.17 7.29 38.34
N TRP A 43 40.49 6.98 37.22
CA TRP A 43 40.34 5.62 36.74
C TRP A 43 41.58 5.18 35.95
N PRO A 44 41.99 3.89 36.05
CA PRO A 44 42.96 3.31 35.13
C PRO A 44 42.50 3.42 33.68
N ASP A 45 43.43 3.58 32.74
CA ASP A 45 43.09 3.79 31.32
C ASP A 45 42.26 2.63 30.74
N ALA A 46 42.56 1.38 31.12
CA ALA A 46 41.76 0.23 30.73
C ALA A 46 40.29 0.32 31.20
N SER A 47 40.04 0.89 32.39
CA SER A 47 38.68 1.10 32.90
C SER A 47 37.96 2.23 32.18
N LYS A 48 38.69 3.29 31.79
CA LYS A 48 38.14 4.37 30.96
C LYS A 48 37.72 3.84 29.60
N ASP A 49 38.59 3.07 28.93
CA ASP A 49 38.30 2.48 27.62
C ASP A 49 37.09 1.54 27.67
N LEU A 50 37.04 0.68 28.70
CA LEU A 50 35.90 -0.19 28.94
C LEU A 50 34.60 0.61 29.17
N PHE A 51 34.66 1.67 29.97
CA PHE A 51 33.50 2.53 30.21
C PHE A 51 33.05 3.27 28.94
N TYR A 52 33.99 3.80 28.14
CA TYR A 52 33.68 4.46 26.87
C TYR A 52 32.95 3.51 25.90
N TYR A 53 33.29 2.21 25.96
CA TYR A 53 32.60 1.17 25.21
C TYR A 53 31.22 0.84 25.81
N LEU A 54 31.14 0.60 27.12
CA LEU A 54 29.93 0.11 27.79
C LEU A 54 28.84 1.18 27.96
N GLN A 55 29.18 2.47 28.05
CA GLN A 55 28.21 3.54 28.29
C GLN A 55 27.09 3.61 27.25
N TRP A 56 27.34 3.12 26.03
CA TRP A 56 26.33 3.06 24.98
C TRP A 56 25.20 2.08 25.28
N GLN A 57 25.46 1.08 26.14
CA GLN A 57 24.42 0.19 26.65
C GLN A 57 23.45 0.89 27.61
N MET A 58 23.85 2.03 28.17
CA MET A 58 23.04 2.86 29.07
C MET A 58 22.21 3.91 28.33
N LYS A 59 22.26 3.94 26.99
CA LYS A 59 21.57 4.94 26.18
C LYS A 59 20.69 4.25 25.15
N SER A 60 19.40 4.56 25.17
CA SER A 60 18.44 4.08 24.18
C SER A 60 17.46 5.19 23.78
N PRO A 61 17.08 5.29 22.49
CA PRO A 61 16.19 6.35 22.04
C PRO A 61 14.78 6.25 22.64
N TYR A 62 14.13 7.40 22.79
CA TYR A 62 12.71 7.50 23.16
C TYR A 62 11.85 7.81 21.93
N PHE A 63 10.68 7.16 21.83
CA PHE A 63 9.74 7.33 20.73
C PHE A 63 8.38 7.87 21.23
N ASP A 64 8.07 9.13 20.94
CA ASP A 64 6.70 9.65 21.14
C ASP A 64 5.81 9.26 19.95
N MET A 65 4.94 8.25 20.14
CA MET A 65 4.05 7.75 19.08
C MET A 65 2.70 8.49 19.05
N GLN A 66 2.40 9.30 20.06
CA GLN A 66 1.20 10.15 20.10
C GLN A 66 1.43 11.51 19.43
N GLY A 67 2.70 11.88 19.25
CA GLY A 67 3.10 13.11 18.61
C GLY A 67 2.55 13.28 17.18
N PRO A 68 2.65 14.50 16.63
CA PRO A 68 2.32 14.73 15.23
C PRO A 68 3.23 13.89 14.32
N MET A 69 2.77 13.71 13.08
CA MET A 69 3.56 13.05 12.04
C MET A 69 4.99 13.63 11.97
N PRO A 70 6.03 12.78 11.86
CA PRO A 70 7.42 13.25 11.90
C PRO A 70 7.70 14.22 10.75
N LYS A 71 8.23 15.41 11.11
CA LYS A 71 8.62 16.44 10.14
C LYS A 71 10.03 16.22 9.59
N GLU A 72 10.87 15.50 10.33
CA GLU A 72 12.29 15.30 10.03
C GLU A 72 12.70 13.85 10.27
N ILE A 73 13.77 13.43 9.61
CA ILE A 73 14.37 12.10 9.78
C ILE A 73 15.38 12.20 10.92
N ARG A 74 15.18 11.43 12.00
CA ARG A 74 16.13 11.39 13.12
C ARG A 74 17.38 10.60 12.74
N GLN A 75 18.55 11.09 13.14
CA GLN A 75 19.81 10.36 12.98
C GLN A 75 20.27 9.89 14.36
N PHE A 76 20.39 8.58 14.53
CA PHE A 76 20.91 7.96 15.74
C PHE A 76 22.39 7.59 15.56
N GLU A 77 23.15 7.71 16.64
CA GLU A 77 24.53 7.24 16.75
C GLU A 77 24.58 5.71 16.56
N LYS A 78 25.62 5.20 15.89
CA LYS A 78 25.69 3.79 15.48
C LYS A 78 25.89 2.84 16.65
N GLU A 79 26.36 3.34 17.78
CA GLU A 79 26.63 2.58 19.00
C GLU A 79 25.38 2.37 19.86
N LEU A 80 24.29 3.10 19.59
CA LEU A 80 23.05 2.99 20.36
C LEU A 80 22.42 1.60 20.28
N ILE A 81 21.84 1.19 21.40
CA ILE A 81 20.95 0.04 21.45
C ILE A 81 19.53 0.54 21.24
N LEU A 82 18.85 -0.01 20.23
CA LEU A 82 17.44 0.31 19.98
C LEU A 82 16.56 -0.40 21.03
N PRO A 83 15.46 0.22 21.49
CA PRO A 83 14.68 -0.25 22.64
C PRO A 83 13.72 -1.40 22.32
N TRP A 84 14.16 -2.36 21.50
CA TRP A 84 13.35 -3.52 21.11
C TRP A 84 13.46 -4.59 22.19
N VAL A 85 12.32 -4.98 22.78
CA VAL A 85 12.23 -6.15 23.67
C VAL A 85 11.78 -7.40 22.91
N TYR A 86 11.19 -7.20 21.73
CA TYR A 86 10.83 -8.24 20.78
C TYR A 86 11.02 -7.71 19.36
N ALA A 87 11.49 -8.58 18.47
CA ALA A 87 11.66 -8.29 17.04
C ALA A 87 11.62 -9.62 16.27
N GLU A 88 10.61 -9.80 15.42
CA GLU A 88 10.48 -10.96 14.54
C GLU A 88 10.17 -10.54 13.10
N TYR A 89 10.66 -11.32 12.14
CA TYR A 89 10.37 -11.11 10.74
C TYR A 89 8.99 -11.66 10.42
N HIS A 90 8.12 -10.83 9.84
CA HIS A 90 6.83 -11.31 9.36
C HIS A 90 6.95 -11.96 7.97
N ASN A 91 7.75 -11.36 7.07
CA ASN A 91 8.07 -11.92 5.77
C ASN A 91 9.60 -12.10 5.64
N ARG A 92 10.08 -13.31 5.39
CA ARG A 92 11.49 -13.53 5.03
C ARG A 92 11.69 -12.91 3.64
N SER A 93 12.48 -11.84 3.54
CA SER A 93 12.77 -11.19 2.25
C SER A 93 13.21 -12.20 1.20
N LEU A 94 12.53 -12.16 0.05
CA LEU A 94 13.05 -12.72 -1.19
C LEU A 94 14.29 -11.91 -1.59
N SER A 95 15.26 -12.56 -2.22
CA SER A 95 16.49 -11.88 -2.65
C SER A 95 16.19 -10.78 -3.67
N GLY A 96 16.31 -9.51 -3.27
CA GLY A 96 16.19 -8.36 -4.19
C GLY A 96 15.30 -7.21 -3.71
N GLU A 97 14.46 -7.43 -2.69
CA GLU A 97 13.61 -6.36 -2.13
C GLU A 97 14.44 -5.24 -1.47
N ILE A 98 13.96 -4.01 -1.60
CA ILE A 98 14.62 -2.81 -1.05
C ILE A 98 14.19 -2.55 0.41
N SER A 99 13.01 -3.03 0.79
CA SER A 99 12.47 -2.87 2.14
C SER A 99 11.70 -4.09 2.62
N PHE A 100 11.66 -4.30 3.93
CA PHE A 100 10.92 -5.40 4.59
C PHE A 100 10.34 -4.96 5.94
N ILE A 101 9.40 -5.74 6.47
CA ILE A 101 8.68 -5.45 7.72
C ILE A 101 9.08 -6.45 8.81
N LYS A 102 9.41 -5.92 10.00
CA LYS A 102 9.46 -6.68 11.26
C LYS A 102 8.32 -6.26 12.18
N GLU A 103 7.77 -7.21 12.90
CA GLU A 103 6.99 -6.89 14.10
C GLU A 103 7.96 -6.62 15.24
N ILE A 104 7.78 -5.49 15.94
CA ILE A 104 8.59 -5.13 17.10
C ILE A 104 7.72 -4.80 18.31
N GLN A 105 8.27 -5.03 19.50
CA GLN A 105 7.75 -4.47 20.74
C GLN A 105 8.78 -3.52 21.33
N ILE A 106 8.35 -2.32 21.67
CA ILE A 106 9.21 -1.28 22.26
C ILE A 106 9.11 -1.37 23.78
N HIS A 107 10.23 -1.22 24.48
CA HIS A 107 10.25 -1.17 25.95
C HIS A 107 9.30 -0.07 26.47
N PRO A 108 8.44 -0.33 27.49
CA PRO A 108 7.44 0.63 27.97
C PRO A 108 7.99 2.00 28.38
N ASP A 109 9.18 2.04 28.98
CA ASP A 109 9.82 3.29 29.42
C ASP A 109 10.44 4.11 28.25
N HIS A 110 10.52 3.54 27.04
CA HIS A 110 11.14 4.17 25.87
C HIS A 110 10.15 4.60 24.79
N HIS A 111 8.84 4.60 25.10
CA HIS A 111 7.88 5.17 24.18
C HIS A 111 6.62 5.71 24.86
N LYS A 112 5.93 6.61 24.16
CA LYS A 112 4.58 7.06 24.50
C LYS A 112 3.60 6.44 23.50
N PRO A 113 2.88 5.34 23.82
CA PRO A 113 2.12 4.58 22.85
C PRO A 113 0.89 5.34 22.35
N ARG A 114 0.59 5.22 21.05
CA ARG A 114 -0.61 5.83 20.42
C ARG A 114 -1.89 5.05 20.72
N THR A 115 -1.76 3.75 20.90
CA THR A 115 -2.84 2.78 21.09
C THR A 115 -2.58 1.96 22.34
N HIS A 116 -3.58 1.23 22.84
CA HIS A 116 -3.45 0.35 24.02
C HIS A 116 -2.50 -0.87 23.83
N GLY A 117 -1.72 -0.90 22.74
CA GLY A 117 -0.79 -1.97 22.41
C GLY A 117 0.65 -1.46 22.26
N ASN A 118 1.61 -2.32 22.58
CA ASN A 118 3.05 -2.03 22.52
C ASN A 118 3.74 -2.63 21.27
N ARG A 119 2.94 -3.16 20.32
CA ARG A 119 3.41 -3.79 19.07
C ARG A 119 3.36 -2.79 17.91
N TYR A 120 4.41 -2.77 17.11
CA TYR A 120 4.58 -1.87 15.98
C TYR A 120 5.15 -2.60 14.76
N ALA A 121 4.87 -2.07 13.58
CA ALA A 121 5.55 -2.49 12.35
C ALA A 121 6.82 -1.63 12.16
N LEU A 122 7.97 -2.28 12.06
CA LEU A 122 9.25 -1.66 11.71
C LEU A 122 9.56 -1.96 10.24
N LYS A 123 9.39 -0.94 9.37
CA LYS A 123 9.81 -1.03 7.96
C LYS A 123 11.28 -0.67 7.86
N ILE A 124 12.06 -1.58 7.31
CA ILE A 124 13.53 -1.50 7.23
C ILE A 124 13.92 -1.35 5.77
N PHE A 125 14.72 -0.34 5.45
CA PHE A 125 15.23 -0.09 4.10
C PHE A 125 16.71 -0.45 4.06
N GLU A 126 17.02 -1.58 3.43
CA GLU A 126 18.37 -2.11 3.31
C GLU A 126 18.57 -2.70 1.91
N GLN A 127 19.53 -2.16 1.16
CA GLN A 127 19.92 -2.72 -0.13
C GLN A 127 21.43 -2.92 -0.16
N ARG A 128 21.87 -4.14 0.12
CA ARG A 128 23.29 -4.49 0.30
C ARG A 128 24.15 -4.18 -0.91
N ARG A 129 23.60 -4.39 -2.12
CA ARG A 129 24.35 -4.16 -3.37
C ARG A 129 24.44 -2.68 -3.75
N VAL A 130 23.39 -1.92 -3.45
CA VAL A 130 23.29 -0.50 -3.84
C VAL A 130 22.63 0.32 -2.73
N PRO A 131 23.37 0.71 -1.68
CA PRO A 131 22.81 1.40 -0.51
C PRO A 131 22.06 2.70 -0.84
N LYS A 132 22.49 3.42 -1.89
CA LYS A 132 21.82 4.63 -2.38
C LYS A 132 20.37 4.37 -2.81
N LEU A 133 20.04 3.18 -3.32
CA LEU A 133 18.65 2.85 -3.68
C LEU A 133 17.75 2.80 -2.44
N ALA A 134 18.23 2.23 -1.34
CA ALA A 134 17.48 2.20 -0.08
C ALA A 134 17.24 3.61 0.46
N GLU A 135 18.24 4.49 0.42
CA GLU A 135 18.09 5.90 0.83
C GLU A 135 17.09 6.65 -0.06
N MET A 136 17.16 6.48 -1.38
CA MET A 136 16.22 7.13 -2.31
C MET A 136 14.79 6.63 -2.10
N SER A 137 14.60 5.31 -1.94
CA SER A 137 13.30 4.72 -1.65
C SER A 137 12.72 5.23 -0.33
N PHE A 138 13.53 5.24 0.73
CA PHE A 138 13.16 5.79 2.02
C PHE A 138 12.76 7.26 1.93
N LYS A 139 13.54 8.12 1.26
CA LYS A 139 13.21 9.55 1.13
C LYS A 139 11.94 9.77 0.30
N LYS A 140 11.74 9.00 -0.77
CA LYS A 140 10.53 9.08 -1.59
C LYS A 140 9.29 8.72 -0.75
N GLU A 141 9.34 7.60 -0.04
CA GLU A 141 8.23 7.15 0.81
C GLU A 141 7.99 8.06 2.02
N PHE A 142 9.06 8.62 2.62
CA PHE A 142 8.95 9.59 3.70
C PHE A 142 8.14 10.80 3.27
N GLU A 143 8.42 11.33 2.07
CA GLU A 143 7.70 12.48 1.56
C GLU A 143 6.25 12.14 1.16
N GLY A 144 6.02 10.97 0.56
CA GLY A 144 4.68 10.47 0.26
C GLY A 144 3.77 10.41 1.48
N ASN A 145 4.28 9.82 2.58
CA ASN A 145 3.56 9.75 3.85
C ASN A 145 3.26 11.14 4.44
N ARG A 146 4.12 12.15 4.19
CA ARG A 146 3.96 13.49 4.79
C ARG A 146 2.92 14.37 4.12
N ARG A 147 2.57 14.09 2.88
CA ARG A 147 1.65 14.92 2.09
C ARG A 147 0.19 14.78 2.49
N THR A 148 -0.21 13.65 3.06
CA THR A 148 -1.62 13.38 3.37
C THR A 148 -1.75 12.65 4.70
N THR A 149 -2.72 13.07 5.51
CA THR A 149 -3.12 12.32 6.71
C THR A 149 -4.62 12.08 6.67
N HIS A 150 -5.05 10.88 7.07
CA HIS A 150 -6.46 10.50 7.08
C HIS A 150 -6.69 9.35 8.07
N PRO A 151 -7.84 9.24 8.74
CA PRO A 151 -8.12 8.14 9.67
C PRO A 151 -7.99 6.73 9.06
N ARG A 152 -8.24 6.63 7.75
CA ARG A 152 -8.14 5.40 6.93
C ARG A 152 -6.81 5.28 6.16
N ILE A 153 -5.79 6.07 6.53
CA ILE A 153 -4.40 5.90 6.10
C ILE A 153 -3.58 5.49 7.33
N VAL A 154 -2.62 4.58 7.15
CA VAL A 154 -1.72 4.18 8.24
C VAL A 154 -0.78 5.36 8.57
N PRO A 155 -0.77 5.87 9.81
CA PRO A 155 0.05 7.01 10.15
C PRO A 155 1.52 6.60 10.33
N LEU A 156 2.44 7.33 9.69
CA LEU A 156 3.86 7.24 9.98
C LEU A 156 4.12 7.80 11.39
N LEU A 157 4.61 6.96 12.31
CA LEU A 157 4.86 7.35 13.70
C LEU A 157 6.28 7.88 13.91
N SER A 158 7.27 7.30 13.24
CA SER A 158 8.67 7.73 13.35
C SER A 158 9.46 7.37 12.10
N ALA A 159 10.41 8.22 11.74
CA ALA A 159 11.39 7.99 10.69
C ALA A 159 12.81 8.27 11.21
N PHE A 160 13.73 7.32 11.02
CA PHE A 160 15.10 7.48 11.51
C PHE A 160 16.13 6.65 10.75
N ARG A 161 17.40 6.98 10.95
CA ARG A 161 18.56 6.23 10.47
C ARG A 161 19.42 5.77 11.64
N HIS A 162 19.86 4.51 11.59
CA HIS A 162 20.77 3.90 12.57
C HIS A 162 21.73 2.94 11.87
N LYS A 163 23.03 2.95 12.19
CA LYS A 163 24.08 2.07 11.59
C LYS A 163 24.13 2.04 10.04
N SER A 164 23.60 3.05 9.36
CA SER A 164 23.42 3.14 7.88
C SER A 164 22.18 2.48 7.27
N ILE A 165 21.28 1.99 8.11
CA ILE A 165 19.97 1.47 7.71
C ILE A 165 18.92 2.54 8.03
N PHE A 166 17.90 2.65 7.18
CA PHE A 166 16.78 3.56 7.40
C PHE A 166 15.54 2.79 7.85
N TYR A 167 14.74 3.43 8.70
CA TYR A 167 13.65 2.79 9.41
C TYR A 167 12.42 3.69 9.46
N PHE A 168 11.25 3.09 9.25
CA PHE A 168 9.96 3.66 9.66
C PHE A 168 9.33 2.82 10.76
N ILE A 169 8.56 3.47 11.63
CA ILE A 169 7.68 2.82 12.59
C ILE A 169 6.24 3.19 12.26
N PHE A 170 5.40 2.18 12.13
CA PHE A 170 3.95 2.29 11.93
C PHE A 170 3.20 1.52 13.02
N PRO A 171 1.90 1.81 13.28
CA PRO A 171 1.09 0.95 14.13
C PRO A 171 0.98 -0.46 13.54
N TRP A 172 1.10 -1.49 14.38
CA TRP A 172 0.98 -2.88 13.94
C TRP A 172 -0.46 -3.20 13.50
N ALA A 173 -0.62 -3.67 12.26
CA ALA A 173 -1.90 -4.14 11.74
C ALA A 173 -2.09 -5.62 12.12
N ASN A 174 -2.73 -5.83 13.27
CA ASN A 174 -2.94 -7.16 13.88
C ASN A 174 -3.88 -8.10 13.08
N GLY A 175 -4.45 -7.64 11.97
CA GLY A 175 -5.24 -8.45 11.02
C GLY A 175 -4.52 -8.78 9.72
N GLY A 176 -3.24 -8.41 9.55
CA GLY A 176 -2.50 -8.63 8.31
C GLY A 176 -2.91 -7.70 7.17
N SER A 177 -2.54 -8.05 5.94
CA SER A 177 -3.04 -7.39 4.73
C SER A 177 -4.47 -7.84 4.38
N LEU A 178 -5.14 -7.13 3.48
CA LEU A 178 -6.47 -7.53 3.00
C LEU A 178 -6.40 -8.83 2.18
N GLN A 179 -5.30 -9.06 1.47
CA GLN A 179 -5.06 -10.34 0.80
C GLN A 179 -4.96 -11.50 1.80
N GLU A 180 -4.15 -11.33 2.86
CA GLU A 180 -4.02 -12.33 3.93
C GLU A 180 -5.36 -12.55 4.65
N LEU A 181 -6.15 -11.48 4.85
CA LEU A 181 -7.50 -11.61 5.40
C LEU A 181 -8.37 -12.50 4.51
N TRP A 182 -8.38 -12.25 3.20
CA TRP A 182 -9.16 -13.02 2.24
C TRP A 182 -8.72 -14.48 2.15
N GLU A 183 -7.41 -14.75 2.20
CA GLU A 183 -6.83 -16.09 2.18
C GLU A 183 -7.22 -16.90 3.43
N ASN A 184 -7.17 -16.26 4.60
CA ASN A 184 -7.37 -16.95 5.88
C ASN A 184 -8.83 -16.99 6.35
N CYS A 185 -9.71 -16.17 5.77
CA CYS A 185 -11.12 -16.09 6.15
C CYS A 185 -12.03 -16.64 5.04
N PRO A 186 -12.67 -17.82 5.25
CA PRO A 186 -13.67 -18.31 4.31
C PRO A 186 -14.92 -17.43 4.34
N THR A 187 -15.57 -17.27 3.19
CA THR A 187 -16.82 -16.49 3.09
C THR A 187 -18.05 -17.39 3.21
N SER A 188 -19.12 -16.79 3.71
CA SER A 188 -20.45 -17.37 3.94
C SER A 188 -21.04 -18.03 2.67
N HIS A 189 -20.64 -17.58 1.49
CA HIS A 189 -21.29 -17.98 0.22
C HIS A 189 -20.48 -19.01 -0.61
N GLY A 190 -19.18 -19.16 -0.35
CA GLY A 190 -18.32 -20.15 -1.01
C GLY A 190 -18.23 -21.51 -0.29
N SER A 191 -18.75 -21.61 0.93
CA SER A 191 -18.73 -22.84 1.74
C SER A 191 -19.90 -22.84 2.74
N PRO A 192 -20.97 -23.63 2.51
CA PRO A 192 -22.12 -23.69 3.41
C PRO A 192 -21.68 -24.06 4.85
N GLY A 193 -22.00 -23.21 5.83
CA GLY A 193 -21.81 -23.50 7.26
C GLY A 193 -20.58 -22.90 7.95
N LYS A 194 -19.88 -21.93 7.33
CA LYS A 194 -18.81 -21.15 7.99
C LYS A 194 -18.98 -19.66 7.73
N ASP A 195 -19.98 -19.06 8.37
CA ASP A 195 -20.12 -17.61 8.40
C ASP A 195 -18.94 -17.00 9.18
N VAL A 196 -18.25 -16.02 8.60
CA VAL A 196 -17.37 -15.14 9.35
C VAL A 196 -18.25 -14.21 10.20
N PRO A 197 -18.28 -14.35 11.54
CA PRO A 197 -19.32 -13.70 12.36
C PRO A 197 -19.27 -12.17 12.35
N TRP A 198 -18.16 -11.59 11.90
CA TRP A 198 -17.94 -10.16 11.82
C TRP A 198 -18.37 -9.52 10.50
N TYR A 199 -18.61 -10.32 9.45
CA TYR A 199 -18.94 -9.80 8.12
C TYR A 199 -20.41 -9.39 8.02
N SER A 200 -20.66 -8.30 7.29
CA SER A 200 -21.96 -7.93 6.77
C SER A 200 -21.78 -7.03 5.54
N ASP A 201 -22.79 -6.94 4.68
CA ASP A 201 -22.78 -6.00 3.55
C ASP A 201 -22.55 -4.56 4.00
N ARG A 202 -23.11 -4.19 5.16
CA ARG A 202 -22.88 -2.89 5.79
C ARG A 202 -21.41 -2.69 6.17
N TRP A 203 -20.80 -3.69 6.82
CA TRP A 203 -19.38 -3.62 7.15
C TRP A 203 -18.53 -3.44 5.88
N MET A 204 -18.82 -4.18 4.80
CA MET A 204 -18.12 -4.04 3.53
C MET A 204 -18.31 -2.65 2.93
N ALA A 205 -19.55 -2.13 2.95
CA ALA A 205 -19.86 -0.78 2.48
C ALA A 205 -19.04 0.29 3.24
N ASP A 206 -18.99 0.20 4.58
CA ASP A 206 -18.23 1.11 5.43
C ASP A 206 -16.71 1.02 5.14
N GLN A 207 -16.18 -0.18 4.87
CA GLN A 207 -14.78 -0.34 4.49
C GLN A 207 -14.48 0.22 3.09
N CYS A 208 -15.32 -0.08 2.09
CA CYS A 208 -15.20 0.47 0.74
C CYS A 208 -15.21 2.01 0.81
N TYR A 209 -16.20 2.59 1.48
CA TYR A 209 -16.28 4.04 1.69
C TYR A 209 -15.03 4.60 2.37
N GLY A 210 -14.58 3.98 3.46
CA GLY A 210 -13.40 4.45 4.19
C GLY A 210 -12.12 4.48 3.34
N ILE A 211 -11.94 3.49 2.45
CA ILE A 211 -10.81 3.49 1.50
C ILE A 211 -11.02 4.52 0.39
N ALA A 212 -12.22 4.68 -0.16
CA ALA A 212 -12.49 5.73 -1.16
C ALA A 212 -12.25 7.13 -0.60
N ASP A 213 -12.65 7.38 0.66
CA ASP A 213 -12.43 8.65 1.34
C ASP A 213 -10.94 8.91 1.59
N ALA A 214 -10.17 7.88 1.97
CA ALA A 214 -8.71 7.97 2.03
C ALA A 214 -8.10 8.35 0.68
N VAL A 215 -8.50 7.69 -0.40
CA VAL A 215 -8.00 7.98 -1.76
C VAL A 215 -8.39 9.39 -2.19
N ALA A 216 -9.62 9.84 -1.90
CA ALA A 216 -10.04 11.20 -2.16
C ALA A 216 -9.17 12.23 -1.42
N ALA A 217 -8.83 11.97 -0.15
CA ALA A 217 -7.91 12.80 0.62
C ALA A 217 -6.49 12.84 0.04
N VAL A 218 -5.98 11.70 -0.44
CA VAL A 218 -4.68 11.58 -1.15
C VAL A 218 -4.69 12.43 -2.43
N HIS A 219 -5.80 12.45 -3.15
CA HIS A 219 -5.99 13.27 -4.36
C HIS A 219 -6.29 14.75 -4.07
N GLY A 220 -6.26 15.16 -2.80
CA GLY A 220 -6.48 16.55 -2.38
C GLY A 220 -7.94 17.00 -2.35
N TYR A 221 -8.90 16.07 -2.33
CA TYR A 221 -10.30 16.38 -2.02
C TYR A 221 -10.50 16.38 -0.50
N ARG A 222 -11.16 17.42 0.02
CA ARG A 222 -11.45 17.56 1.45
C ARG A 222 -12.90 17.21 1.72
N ASP A 223 -13.16 16.62 2.88
CA ASP A 223 -14.50 16.68 3.46
C ASP A 223 -14.70 18.09 4.05
N HIS A 224 -15.81 18.75 3.70
CA HIS A 224 -16.13 20.12 4.15
C HIS A 224 -16.29 20.23 5.68
N THR A 225 -16.35 19.10 6.38
CA THR A 225 -16.53 19.00 7.83
C THR A 225 -15.24 19.11 8.66
N GLN A 226 -14.04 19.04 8.04
CA GLN A 226 -12.75 19.14 8.73
C GLN A 226 -11.96 20.37 8.25
N SER A 227 -12.34 21.57 8.72
CA SER A 227 -11.68 22.84 8.36
C SER A 227 -10.26 23.00 8.92
N ASP A 228 -9.95 22.29 10.02
CA ASP A 228 -8.77 22.57 10.84
C ASP A 228 -7.58 21.63 10.58
N ALA A 229 -7.76 20.61 9.71
CA ALA A 229 -6.68 19.73 9.31
C ALA A 229 -5.69 20.47 8.38
N PRO A 230 -4.36 20.23 8.51
CA PRO A 230 -3.39 20.78 7.57
C PRO A 230 -3.75 20.40 6.12
N PRO A 231 -3.42 21.24 5.13
CA PRO A 231 -3.71 20.94 3.73
C PRO A 231 -3.04 19.64 3.30
N SER A 232 -3.82 18.68 2.82
CA SER A 232 -3.28 17.56 2.06
C SER A 232 -2.70 18.10 0.76
N GLU A 233 -1.44 17.80 0.52
CA GLU A 233 -0.84 17.99 -0.80
C GLU A 233 -1.28 16.85 -1.71
N ALA A 234 -1.91 17.19 -2.83
CA ALA A 234 -2.42 16.21 -3.76
C ALA A 234 -1.28 15.35 -4.35
N GLN A 235 -1.52 14.05 -4.41
CA GLN A 235 -0.57 13.08 -4.93
C GLN A 235 -1.30 11.88 -5.53
N LEU A 236 -0.57 11.07 -6.29
CA LEU A 236 -0.95 9.74 -6.72
C LEU A 236 -0.40 8.69 -5.75
N HIS A 237 -1.19 7.66 -5.48
CA HIS A 237 -0.74 6.49 -4.72
C HIS A 237 0.05 5.52 -5.61
N HIS A 238 -0.43 5.27 -6.83
CA HIS A 238 0.13 4.36 -7.86
C HIS A 238 0.12 2.86 -7.56
N ASP A 239 -0.08 2.44 -6.31
CA ASP A 239 -0.03 1.02 -5.93
C ASP A 239 -1.22 0.58 -5.06
N ILE A 240 -2.44 0.97 -5.43
CA ILE A 240 -3.64 0.52 -4.70
C ILE A 240 -3.93 -0.94 -5.09
N LYS A 241 -3.80 -1.84 -4.11
CA LYS A 241 -4.01 -3.29 -4.23
C LYS A 241 -4.19 -3.92 -2.84
N PRO A 242 -4.70 -5.16 -2.73
CA PRO A 242 -5.01 -5.81 -1.45
C PRO A 242 -3.83 -5.88 -0.46
N GLU A 243 -2.61 -6.02 -0.95
CA GLU A 243 -1.38 -6.06 -0.17
C GLU A 243 -1.11 -4.73 0.56
N ASN A 244 -1.54 -3.62 -0.04
CA ASN A 244 -1.36 -2.25 0.46
C ASN A 244 -2.61 -1.74 1.20
N ILE A 245 -3.57 -2.61 1.48
CA ILE A 245 -4.67 -2.36 2.41
C ILE A 245 -4.43 -3.25 3.63
N VAL A 246 -4.23 -2.65 4.79
CA VAL A 246 -3.97 -3.39 6.04
C VAL A 246 -5.18 -3.39 6.96
N CYS A 247 -5.32 -4.48 7.71
CA CYS A 247 -6.49 -4.77 8.52
C CYS A 247 -6.16 -4.59 10.01
N TYR A 248 -6.92 -3.72 10.68
CA TYR A 248 -6.87 -3.59 12.14
C TYR A 248 -8.06 -4.32 12.74
N LYS A 249 -7.79 -5.42 13.46
CA LYS A 249 -8.82 -6.20 14.14
C LYS A 249 -9.18 -5.55 15.46
N ASP A 250 -10.44 -5.21 15.61
CA ASP A 250 -11.03 -4.75 16.86
C ASP A 250 -11.21 -5.94 17.82
N GLN A 251 -10.77 -5.79 19.08
CA GLN A 251 -10.77 -6.90 20.05
C GLN A 251 -12.16 -7.20 20.60
N GLU A 252 -13.05 -6.21 20.66
CA GLU A 252 -14.38 -6.34 21.26
C GLU A 252 -15.37 -6.94 20.27
N THR A 253 -15.42 -6.38 19.06
CA THR A 253 -16.34 -6.79 17.99
C THR A 253 -15.78 -7.92 17.12
N SER A 254 -14.47 -8.17 17.17
CA SER A 254 -13.74 -9.02 16.21
C SER A 254 -13.84 -8.58 14.75
N SER A 255 -14.37 -7.38 14.48
CA SER A 255 -14.45 -6.80 13.14
C SER A 255 -13.12 -6.16 12.72
N TYR A 256 -13.00 -5.84 11.43
CA TYR A 256 -11.78 -5.27 10.87
C TYR A 256 -12.01 -3.85 10.37
N THR A 257 -11.04 -2.98 10.62
CA THR A 257 -10.96 -1.63 10.05
C THR A 257 -9.86 -1.62 9.01
N LEU A 258 -10.20 -1.36 7.75
CA LEU A 258 -9.23 -1.28 6.65
C LEU A 258 -8.55 0.09 6.60
N LYS A 259 -7.26 0.10 6.30
CA LYS A 259 -6.47 1.31 6.07
C LYS A 259 -5.51 1.16 4.89
N LEU A 260 -5.39 2.24 4.11
CA LEU A 260 -4.40 2.37 3.03
C LEU A 260 -2.99 2.57 3.60
N THR A 261 -2.00 1.91 2.99
CA THR A 261 -0.57 2.03 3.34
C THR A 261 0.30 1.98 2.08
N ASP A 262 1.61 2.11 2.29
CA ASP A 262 2.68 2.04 1.29
C ASP A 262 2.68 3.13 0.21
N PHE A 263 3.22 4.29 0.61
CA PHE A 263 3.45 5.42 -0.28
C PHE A 263 4.81 5.35 -1.00
N GLY A 264 5.45 4.17 -1.09
CA GLY A 264 6.76 4.02 -1.72
C GLY A 264 6.77 4.35 -3.22
N LEU A 265 5.63 4.17 -3.89
CA LEU A 265 5.45 4.50 -5.30
C LEU A 265 4.75 5.84 -5.55
N SER A 266 4.32 6.51 -4.48
CA SER A 266 3.55 7.75 -4.56
C SER A 266 4.30 8.87 -5.29
N GLU A 267 3.53 9.77 -5.90
CA GLU A 267 4.07 10.89 -6.67
C GLU A 267 3.23 12.15 -6.49
N ALA A 268 3.87 13.27 -6.18
CA ALA A 268 3.19 14.55 -6.04
C ALA A 268 2.53 14.93 -7.37
N LEU A 269 1.24 15.25 -7.33
CA LEU A 269 0.50 15.66 -8.51
C LEU A 269 -0.62 16.59 -8.12
N GLU A 270 -0.58 17.83 -8.62
CA GLU A 270 -1.66 18.77 -8.40
C GLU A 270 -2.97 18.31 -9.07
N ARG A 271 -4.11 18.68 -8.49
CA ARG A 271 -5.42 18.33 -9.09
C ARG A 271 -5.55 18.92 -10.49
N GLY A 272 -5.99 18.08 -11.43
CA GLY A 272 -6.11 18.43 -12.84
C GLY A 272 -4.80 18.39 -13.63
N ALA A 273 -3.65 18.21 -12.98
CA ALA A 273 -2.39 17.96 -13.65
C ALA A 273 -2.29 16.50 -14.11
N SER A 274 -1.32 16.23 -14.98
CA SER A 274 -1.03 14.89 -15.47
C SER A 274 0.46 14.69 -15.74
N LEU A 275 0.90 13.44 -15.67
CA LEU A 275 2.28 13.01 -15.94
C LEU A 275 2.34 12.20 -17.22
N ARG A 276 3.55 12.00 -17.75
CA ARG A 276 3.72 11.11 -18.90
C ARG A 276 3.70 9.66 -18.43
N GLN A 277 3.10 8.79 -19.24
CA GLN A 277 2.99 7.35 -18.99
C GLN A 277 4.33 6.65 -18.67
N ASP A 278 5.43 7.07 -19.31
CA ASP A 278 6.76 6.46 -19.14
C ASP A 278 7.36 6.68 -17.74
N GLN A 279 6.71 7.48 -16.90
CA GLN A 279 7.10 7.76 -15.53
C GLN A 279 6.40 6.85 -14.50
N ALA A 280 5.37 6.09 -14.90
CA ALA A 280 4.61 5.22 -14.00
C ALA A 280 5.29 3.88 -13.70
N VAL A 281 5.18 3.44 -12.45
CA VAL A 281 5.49 2.07 -12.03
C VAL A 281 4.26 1.18 -12.28
N LYS A 282 4.48 -0.03 -12.79
CA LYS A 282 3.42 -0.90 -13.29
C LYS A 282 3.26 -2.15 -12.41
N SER A 283 2.11 -2.29 -11.75
CA SER A 283 1.65 -3.57 -11.20
C SER A 283 0.74 -4.25 -12.23
N LYS A 284 1.09 -5.47 -12.69
CA LYS A 284 0.48 -6.09 -13.88
C LYS A 284 -1.04 -6.30 -13.76
N THR A 285 -1.56 -6.70 -12.60
CA THR A 285 -2.99 -7.05 -12.45
C THR A 285 -3.90 -5.89 -12.02
N TYR A 286 -3.33 -4.71 -11.74
CA TYR A 286 -4.07 -3.53 -11.25
C TYR A 286 -3.81 -2.26 -12.07
N ARG A 287 -2.92 -2.30 -13.07
CA ARG A 287 -2.60 -1.12 -13.89
C ARG A 287 -3.77 -0.74 -14.83
N PRO A 288 -4.02 0.56 -15.03
CA PRO A 288 -5.06 1.03 -15.93
C PRO A 288 -4.64 1.07 -17.40
N PRO A 289 -5.56 1.22 -18.36
CA PRO A 289 -5.25 1.12 -19.78
C PRO A 289 -4.31 2.18 -20.32
N GLU A 290 -4.39 3.39 -19.79
CA GLU A 290 -3.46 4.46 -20.13
C GLU A 290 -2.00 4.08 -19.85
N ALA A 291 -1.73 3.13 -18.94
CA ALA A 291 -0.39 2.61 -18.65
C ALA A 291 0.29 1.97 -19.86
N ASP A 292 -0.44 1.63 -20.93
CA ASP A 292 0.04 0.93 -22.12
C ASP A 292 -0.33 1.62 -23.44
N ILE A 293 -0.79 2.87 -23.36
CA ILE A 293 -1.08 3.72 -24.52
C ILE A 293 0.08 4.71 -24.69
N PRO A 294 1.00 4.51 -25.66
CA PRO A 294 2.12 5.42 -25.89
C PRO A 294 1.65 6.86 -26.08
N GLY A 295 2.29 7.78 -25.35
CA GLY A 295 1.96 9.21 -25.38
C GLY A 295 0.69 9.57 -24.63
N SER A 296 0.12 8.64 -23.86
CA SER A 296 -0.94 8.95 -22.91
C SER A 296 -0.41 9.76 -21.72
N TYR A 297 -1.36 10.30 -20.97
CA TYR A 297 -1.11 11.00 -19.73
C TYR A 297 -1.79 10.27 -18.59
N ILE A 298 -1.10 10.20 -17.45
CA ILE A 298 -1.59 9.58 -16.22
C ILE A 298 -1.98 10.67 -15.22
N GLY A 299 -3.00 10.41 -14.42
CA GLY A 299 -3.49 11.34 -13.40
C GLY A 299 -4.27 10.60 -12.33
N HIS A 300 -4.99 11.32 -11.46
CA HIS A 300 -5.71 10.76 -10.31
C HIS A 300 -6.70 9.63 -10.63
N THR A 301 -7.22 9.59 -11.85
CA THR A 301 -8.08 8.51 -12.34
C THR A 301 -7.35 7.16 -12.42
N TRP A 302 -6.02 7.14 -12.41
CA TRP A 302 -5.20 5.92 -12.31
C TRP A 302 -5.55 5.13 -11.06
N ASP A 303 -5.49 5.78 -9.90
CA ASP A 303 -5.82 5.18 -8.61
C ASP A 303 -7.30 4.76 -8.53
N VAL A 304 -8.20 5.45 -9.24
CA VAL A 304 -9.63 5.07 -9.33
C VAL A 304 -9.82 3.73 -10.05
N TRP A 305 -9.03 3.47 -11.11
CA TRP A 305 -9.05 2.17 -11.77
C TRP A 305 -8.55 1.06 -10.84
N CYS A 306 -7.41 1.30 -10.18
CA CYS A 306 -6.86 0.36 -9.21
C CYS A 306 -7.85 0.05 -8.08
N LEU A 307 -8.56 1.08 -7.60
CA LEU A 307 -9.64 0.94 -6.62
C LEU A 307 -10.83 0.14 -7.16
N GLY A 308 -11.17 0.29 -8.44
CA GLY A 308 -12.20 -0.51 -9.11
C GLY A 308 -11.83 -2.00 -9.17
N CYS A 309 -10.58 -2.31 -9.51
CA CYS A 309 -10.05 -3.68 -9.45
C CYS A 309 -10.10 -4.24 -8.02
N LEU A 310 -9.71 -3.44 -7.02
CA LEU A 310 -9.77 -3.82 -5.61
C LEU A 310 -11.20 -4.17 -5.15
N TYR A 311 -12.18 -3.35 -5.52
CA TYR A 311 -13.58 -3.60 -5.17
C TYR A 311 -14.15 -4.82 -5.89
N LEU A 312 -13.77 -5.05 -7.16
CA LEU A 312 -14.14 -6.25 -7.87
C LEU A 312 -13.58 -7.51 -7.20
N ASP A 313 -12.33 -7.48 -6.76
CA ASP A 313 -11.70 -8.58 -6.02
C ASP A 313 -12.39 -8.81 -4.66
N PHE A 314 -12.78 -7.73 -3.97
CA PHE A 314 -13.52 -7.81 -2.72
C PHE A 314 -14.90 -8.47 -2.91
N ILE A 315 -15.66 -8.05 -3.92
CA ILE A 315 -16.95 -8.64 -4.27
C ILE A 315 -16.79 -10.12 -4.66
N THR A 316 -15.72 -10.44 -5.40
CA THR A 316 -15.39 -11.80 -5.80
C THR A 316 -15.13 -12.68 -4.59
N TRP A 317 -14.33 -12.22 -3.63
CA TRP A 317 -14.09 -12.95 -2.38
C TRP A 317 -15.38 -13.18 -1.60
N VAL A 318 -16.21 -12.14 -1.43
CA VAL A 318 -17.50 -12.24 -0.73
C VAL A 318 -18.39 -13.31 -1.37
N LEU A 319 -18.61 -13.24 -2.68
CA LEU A 319 -19.59 -14.09 -3.36
C LEU A 319 -19.06 -15.49 -3.66
N LEU A 320 -17.78 -15.62 -4.03
CA LEU A 320 -17.21 -16.85 -4.59
C LEU A 320 -16.07 -17.44 -3.74
N GLY A 321 -15.55 -16.71 -2.75
CA GLY A 321 -14.49 -17.16 -1.86
C GLY A 321 -13.06 -17.01 -2.42
N TRP A 322 -12.08 -17.32 -1.58
CA TRP A 322 -10.65 -17.18 -1.90
C TRP A 322 -10.21 -17.95 -3.14
N THR A 323 -10.62 -19.22 -3.28
CA THR A 323 -10.19 -20.06 -4.41
C THR A 323 -10.55 -19.43 -5.75
N GLU A 324 -11.78 -18.91 -5.87
CA GLU A 324 -12.24 -18.28 -7.11
C GLU A 324 -11.62 -16.90 -7.31
N LEU A 325 -11.37 -16.13 -6.24
CA LEU A 325 -10.58 -14.91 -6.34
C LEU A 325 -9.15 -15.17 -6.82
N ASN A 326 -8.48 -16.19 -6.27
CA ASN A 326 -7.14 -16.58 -6.67
C ASN A 326 -7.13 -17.05 -8.13
N ASN A 327 -8.09 -17.90 -8.54
CA ASN A 327 -8.27 -18.30 -9.93
C ASN A 327 -8.48 -17.09 -10.85
N PHE A 328 -9.28 -16.11 -10.43
CA PHE A 328 -9.49 -14.86 -11.18
C PHE A 328 -8.19 -14.05 -11.31
N GLY A 329 -7.37 -13.98 -10.26
CA GLY A 329 -6.03 -13.40 -10.29
C GLY A 329 -5.07 -14.13 -11.22
N GLU A 330 -5.04 -15.46 -11.17
CA GLU A 330 -4.17 -16.30 -12.00
C GLU A 330 -4.58 -16.26 -13.48
N MET A 331 -5.88 -16.31 -13.79
CA MET A 331 -6.37 -16.12 -15.16
C MET A 331 -5.95 -14.77 -15.71
N ARG A 332 -6.05 -13.71 -14.89
CA ARG A 332 -5.54 -12.39 -15.22
C ARG A 332 -4.04 -12.40 -15.50
N LEU A 333 -3.23 -13.11 -14.72
CA LEU A 333 -1.78 -13.23 -14.94
C LEU A 333 -1.38 -14.10 -16.14
N ALA A 334 -2.18 -15.12 -16.46
CA ALA A 334 -1.90 -16.14 -17.47
C ALA A 334 -2.29 -15.72 -18.89
N GLU A 335 -3.04 -14.62 -19.06
CA GLU A 335 -3.30 -14.04 -20.38
C GLU A 335 -1.98 -13.51 -20.98
N VAL A 336 -1.46 -14.24 -21.97
CA VAL A 336 -0.22 -13.89 -22.71
C VAL A 336 -0.57 -13.14 -23.99
N ASP A 337 0.28 -12.18 -24.35
CA ASP A 337 0.25 -11.47 -25.62
C ASP A 337 0.21 -12.46 -26.81
N ASP A 338 -0.76 -12.36 -27.73
CA ASP A 338 -0.86 -13.29 -28.88
C ASP A 338 0.25 -12.99 -29.89
N ALA A 339 1.41 -13.64 -29.69
CA ALA A 339 2.59 -13.51 -30.54
C ALA A 339 2.38 -14.02 -31.98
N ASN A 340 1.27 -14.71 -32.29
CA ASN A 340 1.07 -15.32 -33.61
C ASN A 340 0.49 -14.40 -34.70
N ASN A 341 0.34 -13.09 -34.44
CA ASN A 341 0.00 -12.09 -35.46
C ASN A 341 1.23 -11.37 -36.05
N ASP A 342 2.37 -12.06 -36.07
CA ASP A 342 3.72 -11.58 -36.41
C ASP A 342 3.98 -11.38 -37.92
N HIS A 343 3.04 -10.76 -38.64
CA HIS A 343 3.23 -10.40 -40.06
C HIS A 343 3.19 -8.89 -40.35
N VAL A 344 3.27 -8.02 -39.35
CA VAL A 344 3.55 -6.59 -39.59
C VAL A 344 4.44 -6.03 -38.50
N GLN A 345 5.61 -5.50 -38.89
CA GLN A 345 6.56 -4.77 -38.03
C GLN A 345 5.87 -3.82 -37.03
N ASN A 346 5.81 -4.22 -35.75
CA ASN A 346 5.87 -3.42 -34.52
C ASN A 346 5.21 -4.21 -33.38
N PRO A 347 5.92 -4.53 -32.28
CA PRO A 347 5.36 -5.32 -31.19
C PRO A 347 4.18 -4.60 -30.51
N VAL A 348 3.12 -5.35 -30.25
CA VAL A 348 1.92 -4.94 -29.51
C VAL A 348 2.16 -5.30 -28.04
N LEU A 349 2.08 -4.33 -27.13
CA LEU A 349 2.03 -4.60 -25.69
C LEU A 349 0.56 -4.84 -25.33
N GLU A 350 0.23 -6.05 -24.91
CA GLU A 350 -1.11 -6.42 -24.44
C GLU A 350 -1.18 -6.28 -22.91
N ASP A 351 -2.38 -6.04 -22.36
CA ASP A 351 -2.57 -6.19 -20.91
C ASP A 351 -3.99 -6.61 -20.49
N VAL A 352 -4.02 -7.26 -19.34
CA VAL A 352 -5.01 -8.07 -18.61
C VAL A 352 -6.49 -7.61 -18.56
N PHE A 353 -6.82 -6.34 -18.77
CA PHE A 353 -8.22 -5.87 -18.69
C PHE A 353 -8.77 -5.34 -20.02
N PHE A 354 -7.95 -5.12 -21.04
CA PHE A 354 -8.40 -4.48 -22.28
C PHE A 354 -7.58 -4.95 -23.49
N TRP A 355 -8.19 -5.02 -24.67
CA TRP A 355 -7.49 -5.16 -25.94
C TRP A 355 -7.22 -3.80 -26.56
N LYS A 356 -6.17 -3.71 -27.37
CA LYS A 356 -5.83 -2.52 -28.15
C LYS A 356 -5.86 -2.85 -29.63
N ARG A 357 -6.78 -2.25 -30.39
CA ARG A 357 -6.89 -2.43 -31.84
C ARG A 357 -6.51 -1.13 -32.56
N ARG A 358 -5.63 -1.19 -33.55
CA ARG A 358 -5.42 -0.04 -34.46
C ARG A 358 -6.56 -0.02 -35.46
N GLU A 359 -7.38 1.03 -35.46
CA GLU A 359 -8.37 1.24 -36.52
C GLU A 359 -7.66 1.76 -37.77
N ARG A 360 -7.80 1.05 -38.90
CA ARG A 360 -7.54 1.64 -40.21
C ARG A 360 -8.79 2.41 -40.62
N ASN A 361 -8.68 3.73 -40.73
CA ASN A 361 -9.69 4.54 -41.39
C ASN A 361 -9.87 4.00 -42.82
N VAL A 362 -11.02 3.41 -43.11
CA VAL A 362 -11.36 2.85 -44.44
C VAL A 362 -11.56 3.96 -45.47
N TRP A 363 -11.68 5.22 -45.03
CA TRP A 363 -11.79 6.39 -45.87
C TRP A 363 -10.69 7.41 -45.55
N ARG A 364 -9.58 7.37 -46.29
CA ARG A 364 -8.80 8.56 -46.71
C ARG A 364 -7.55 8.15 -47.48
N TRP A 365 -7.69 8.12 -48.80
CA TRP A 365 -6.58 8.36 -49.72
C TRP A 365 -6.01 9.80 -49.61
N PHE A 366 -6.53 10.63 -48.69
CA PHE A 366 -6.16 12.03 -48.54
C PHE A 366 -6.12 12.49 -47.06
N SER A 367 -5.22 11.94 -46.24
CA SER A 367 -4.66 12.67 -45.09
C SER A 367 -3.47 11.94 -44.46
N ARG A 368 -2.39 12.67 -44.17
CA ARG A 368 -1.31 12.24 -43.23
C ARG A 368 -1.80 12.34 -41.78
N SER A 369 -2.94 11.73 -41.45
CA SER A 369 -3.48 11.73 -40.09
C SER A 369 -3.05 10.48 -39.34
N SER A 370 -2.55 10.70 -38.12
CA SER A 370 -2.07 9.74 -37.14
C SER A 370 -2.94 8.49 -37.02
N GLN A 371 -2.29 7.32 -36.94
CA GLN A 371 -2.95 6.03 -36.69
C GLN A 371 -3.81 6.10 -35.42
N ARG A 372 -5.08 5.72 -35.51
CA ARG A 372 -6.00 5.73 -34.37
C ARG A 372 -5.86 4.42 -33.60
N VAL A 373 -5.52 4.53 -32.33
CA VAL A 373 -5.50 3.42 -31.37
C VAL A 373 -6.87 3.36 -30.70
N VAL A 374 -7.56 2.23 -30.80
CA VAL A 374 -8.78 1.90 -30.07
C VAL A 374 -8.41 0.95 -28.95
N VAL A 375 -9.01 1.14 -27.78
CA VAL A 375 -8.83 0.28 -26.61
C VAL A 375 -10.22 -0.17 -26.17
N GLU A 376 -10.41 -1.46 -25.88
CA GLU A 376 -11.69 -2.09 -25.53
C GLU A 376 -11.50 -2.99 -24.30
N ILE A 377 -12.43 -2.98 -23.33
CA ILE A 377 -12.32 -3.85 -22.14
C ILE A 377 -12.46 -5.30 -22.61
N LYS A 378 -11.64 -6.20 -22.06
CA LYS A 378 -11.66 -7.61 -22.46
C LYS A 378 -13.01 -8.26 -22.10
N PRO A 379 -13.52 -9.18 -22.93
CA PRO A 379 -14.74 -9.94 -22.65
C PRO A 379 -14.71 -10.74 -21.34
N SER A 380 -13.52 -11.10 -20.83
CA SER A 380 -13.34 -11.73 -19.51
C SER A 380 -13.78 -10.83 -18.35
N VAL A 381 -13.86 -9.51 -18.57
CA VAL A 381 -14.21 -8.50 -17.56
C VAL A 381 -15.64 -7.95 -17.76
N THR A 382 -16.10 -7.66 -18.98
CA THR A 382 -17.42 -7.01 -19.24
C THR A 382 -18.51 -7.92 -19.83
N SER A 383 -19.78 -7.49 -19.73
CA SER A 383 -20.89 -8.04 -20.53
C SER A 383 -21.36 -7.02 -21.59
N VAL A 384 -21.28 -7.35 -22.90
CA VAL A 384 -22.37 -7.31 -23.93
C VAL A 384 -21.87 -7.97 -25.23
N SER A 385 -22.66 -8.93 -25.75
CA SER A 385 -22.49 -9.62 -27.03
C SER A 385 -23.05 -8.81 -28.20
N PHE A 386 -22.39 -8.82 -29.35
CA PHE A 386 -23.05 -8.80 -30.65
C PHE A 386 -22.35 -9.78 -31.59
N VAL A 387 -22.96 -10.94 -31.83
CA VAL A 387 -22.74 -11.71 -33.06
C VAL A 387 -24.10 -12.20 -33.54
N ASP A 388 -24.53 -11.66 -34.69
CA ASP A 388 -25.70 -12.12 -35.44
C ASP A 388 -25.58 -13.61 -35.81
N PRO A 389 -26.68 -14.37 -35.82
CA PRO A 389 -26.68 -15.78 -36.18
C PRO A 389 -26.68 -15.93 -37.71
N VAL A 390 -25.51 -16.14 -38.32
CA VAL A 390 -25.41 -16.75 -39.65
C VAL A 390 -24.37 -17.89 -39.64
N GLN A 391 -24.82 -19.05 -40.10
CA GLN A 391 -24.29 -20.41 -39.91
C GLN A 391 -22.94 -20.70 -40.59
N GLY A 392 -22.22 -21.71 -40.04
CA GLY A 392 -21.22 -22.52 -40.76
C GLY A 392 -20.69 -23.70 -39.91
N PRO A 393 -20.63 -24.94 -40.43
CA PRO A 393 -20.30 -26.13 -39.62
C PRO A 393 -18.79 -26.35 -39.54
N GLN A 394 -18.13 -25.65 -38.62
CA GLN A 394 -16.88 -26.09 -37.99
C GLN A 394 -16.90 -25.61 -36.55
N ALA A 395 -17.58 -26.37 -35.69
CA ALA A 395 -17.56 -26.17 -34.26
C ALA A 395 -16.13 -26.43 -33.74
N ARG A 396 -15.36 -25.34 -33.60
CA ARG A 396 -14.26 -25.29 -32.64
C ARG A 396 -14.88 -25.42 -31.25
N PRO A 397 -14.23 -26.10 -30.28
CA PRO A 397 -14.81 -26.28 -28.95
C PRO A 397 -15.19 -24.92 -28.39
N ALA A 398 -16.44 -24.80 -27.93
CA ALA A 398 -17.01 -23.57 -27.43
C ALA A 398 -16.06 -22.91 -26.43
N ASN A 399 -15.62 -21.69 -26.76
CA ASN A 399 -14.89 -20.81 -25.85
C ASN A 399 -15.68 -20.73 -24.54
N ILE A 400 -15.14 -21.30 -23.47
CA ILE A 400 -15.58 -20.99 -22.10
C ILE A 400 -14.96 -19.63 -21.77
N GLU A 401 -15.45 -18.56 -22.40
CA GLU A 401 -15.14 -17.19 -21.99
C GLU A 401 -16.00 -16.89 -20.75
N VAL A 402 -15.39 -17.01 -19.57
CA VAL A 402 -16.02 -16.67 -18.30
C VAL A 402 -16.13 -15.14 -18.22
N GLN A 403 -17.33 -14.59 -18.37
CA GLN A 403 -17.62 -13.18 -18.09
C GLN A 403 -17.69 -12.99 -16.56
N HIS A 404 -16.60 -12.56 -15.91
CA HIS A 404 -16.52 -12.54 -14.44
C HIS A 404 -17.56 -11.62 -13.79
N ILE A 405 -17.72 -10.37 -14.27
CA ILE A 405 -18.77 -9.46 -13.78
C ILE A 405 -20.17 -10.05 -13.98
N SER A 406 -20.42 -10.72 -15.10
CA SER A 406 -21.70 -11.39 -15.36
C SER A 406 -21.94 -12.55 -14.38
N LYS A 407 -20.91 -13.34 -14.08
CA LYS A 407 -20.95 -14.40 -13.06
C LYS A 407 -21.30 -13.83 -11.69
N LEU A 408 -20.69 -12.70 -11.30
CA LEU A 408 -20.99 -12.02 -10.04
C LEU A 408 -22.43 -11.44 -10.01
N ARG A 409 -22.87 -10.77 -11.08
CA ARG A 409 -24.23 -10.21 -11.21
C ARG A 409 -25.32 -11.28 -11.10
N ASN A 410 -25.08 -12.45 -11.68
CA ASN A 410 -26.02 -13.58 -11.69
C ASN A 410 -25.92 -14.45 -10.43
N HIS A 411 -25.01 -14.15 -9.50
CA HIS A 411 -24.90 -14.88 -8.25
C HIS A 411 -26.17 -14.64 -7.39
N PRO A 412 -26.79 -15.68 -6.81
CA PRO A 412 -28.04 -15.52 -6.04
C PRO A 412 -27.95 -14.51 -4.89
N GLU A 413 -26.78 -14.44 -4.27
CA GLU A 413 -26.49 -13.56 -3.12
C GLU A 413 -26.04 -12.14 -3.55
N CYS A 414 -25.92 -11.88 -4.86
CA CYS A 414 -25.59 -10.54 -5.36
C CYS A 414 -26.84 -9.65 -5.37
N ASN A 415 -27.09 -8.96 -4.26
CA ASN A 415 -28.22 -8.05 -4.08
C ASN A 415 -27.81 -6.77 -3.34
N GLY A 416 -28.72 -5.80 -3.26
CA GLY A 416 -28.52 -4.53 -2.54
C GLY A 416 -27.20 -3.83 -2.89
N PHE A 417 -26.41 -3.54 -1.86
CA PHE A 417 -25.11 -2.87 -1.98
C PHE A 417 -24.16 -3.55 -2.96
N LEU A 418 -24.05 -4.89 -2.95
CA LEU A 418 -23.13 -5.61 -3.83
C LEU A 418 -23.46 -5.40 -5.30
N ARG A 419 -24.75 -5.41 -5.65
CA ARG A 419 -25.20 -5.19 -7.03
C ARG A 419 -24.96 -3.76 -7.50
N GLU A 420 -25.26 -2.78 -6.64
CA GLU A 420 -25.02 -1.36 -6.92
C GLU A 420 -23.52 -1.07 -7.07
N LEU A 421 -22.68 -1.67 -6.21
CA LEU A 421 -21.23 -1.54 -6.27
C LEU A 421 -20.66 -2.15 -7.55
N ILE A 422 -21.07 -3.36 -7.94
CA ILE A 422 -20.64 -3.98 -9.21
C ILE A 422 -20.98 -3.06 -10.39
N ASP A 423 -22.21 -2.54 -10.42
CA ASP A 423 -22.67 -1.68 -11.51
C ASP A 423 -21.87 -0.37 -11.60
N TYR A 424 -21.55 0.23 -10.45
CA TYR A 424 -20.73 1.43 -10.39
C TYR A 424 -19.26 1.15 -10.78
N VAL A 425 -18.70 0.03 -10.31
CA VAL A 425 -17.34 -0.41 -10.70
C VAL A 425 -17.26 -0.59 -12.21
N ASP A 426 -18.20 -1.31 -12.81
CA ASP A 426 -18.25 -1.61 -14.25
C ASP A 426 -18.44 -0.33 -15.10
N LYS A 427 -19.38 0.54 -14.73
CA LYS A 427 -19.80 1.68 -15.56
C LYS A 427 -18.97 2.94 -15.34
N GLU A 428 -18.42 3.16 -14.15
CA GLU A 428 -17.83 4.44 -13.75
C GLU A 428 -16.34 4.34 -13.39
N MET A 429 -15.88 3.21 -12.85
CA MET A 429 -14.49 3.05 -12.37
C MET A 429 -13.59 2.32 -13.37
N LEU A 430 -14.04 1.20 -13.93
CA LEU A 430 -13.31 0.41 -14.93
C LEU A 430 -13.53 0.96 -16.35
N VAL A 431 -13.52 2.29 -16.49
CA VAL A 431 -13.69 2.97 -17.78
C VAL A 431 -12.33 3.21 -18.43
N ILE A 432 -12.18 2.76 -19.68
CA ILE A 432 -10.91 2.87 -20.41
C ILE A 432 -10.50 4.31 -20.62
N ASN A 433 -11.43 5.14 -21.10
CA ASN A 433 -11.14 6.53 -21.32
C ASN A 433 -10.99 7.22 -19.96
N SER A 434 -9.75 7.47 -19.55
CA SER A 434 -9.43 8.08 -18.26
C SER A 434 -10.11 9.43 -18.03
N ARG A 435 -10.47 10.18 -19.09
CA ARG A 435 -11.21 11.44 -18.98
C ARG A 435 -12.71 11.26 -18.69
N ALA A 436 -13.26 10.10 -19.04
CA ALA A 436 -14.64 9.74 -18.75
C ALA A 436 -14.77 8.92 -17.45
N ARG A 437 -13.67 8.37 -16.94
CA ARG A 437 -13.61 7.69 -15.65
C ARG A 437 -13.97 8.64 -14.52
N THR A 438 -14.73 8.13 -13.55
CA THR A 438 -15.10 8.90 -12.37
C THR A 438 -13.86 9.33 -11.55
N THR A 439 -14.04 10.32 -10.68
CA THR A 439 -12.99 10.85 -9.80
C THR A 439 -13.17 10.29 -8.39
N SER A 440 -12.09 10.25 -7.60
CA SER A 440 -12.08 9.65 -6.25
C SER A 440 -13.14 10.22 -5.29
N ASP A 441 -13.38 11.54 -5.35
CA ASP A 441 -14.42 12.21 -4.56
C ASP A 441 -15.82 11.74 -4.95
N LYS A 442 -16.08 11.56 -6.25
CA LYS A 442 -17.35 11.01 -6.73
C LYS A 442 -17.53 9.55 -6.33
N VAL A 443 -16.46 8.74 -6.33
CA VAL A 443 -16.51 7.35 -5.80
C VAL A 443 -16.91 7.36 -4.33
N ARG A 444 -16.26 8.19 -3.51
CA ARG A 444 -16.60 8.36 -2.09
C ARG A 444 -18.06 8.76 -1.91
N ASP A 445 -18.52 9.78 -2.64
CA ASP A 445 -19.87 10.31 -2.51
C ASP A 445 -20.93 9.30 -2.98
N ALA A 446 -20.65 8.53 -4.03
CA ALA A 446 -21.50 7.44 -4.50
C ALA A 446 -21.62 6.32 -3.45
N LEU A 447 -20.51 5.89 -2.83
CA LEU A 447 -20.52 4.89 -1.76
C LEU A 447 -21.32 5.36 -0.54
N ARG A 448 -21.21 6.65 -0.18
CA ARG A 448 -22.04 7.26 0.88
C ARG A 448 -23.52 7.19 0.53
N ALA A 449 -23.89 7.42 -0.73
CA ALA A 449 -25.27 7.33 -1.20
C ALA A 449 -25.81 5.89 -1.23
N MET A 450 -24.95 4.88 -1.43
CA MET A 450 -25.29 3.45 -1.36
C MET A 450 -25.48 2.94 0.09
N GLY A 451 -25.38 3.81 1.10
CA GLY A 451 -25.66 3.48 2.49
C GLY A 451 -24.43 3.17 3.36
N ALA A 452 -23.22 3.45 2.87
CA ALA A 452 -22.01 3.43 3.71
C ALA A 452 -21.95 4.65 4.64
N CYS A 453 -21.61 4.45 5.92
CA CYS A 453 -21.55 5.52 6.93
C CYS A 453 -20.26 5.46 7.76
#